data_AF-A0A397J744-F1
#
_entry.id   AF-A0A397J744-F1
#
_cell.length_a   1.000
_cell.length_b   1.000
_cell.length_c   1.000
_cell.angle_alpha   90.00
_cell.angle_beta   90.00
_cell.angle_gamma   90.00
#
_symmetry.space_group_name_H-M   'P 1'
#
loop_
_entity.id
_entity.type
_entity.pdbx_description
1 polymer ?
#
loop_
_entity_poly.entity_id
_entity_poly.type
_entity_poly.pdbx_seq_one_letter_code
_entity_poly.pdbx_strand_id
1 'polypeptide(L)'
;MKIPIRSEQELLGEFETYKDRFQVMFPTRYNQVTESLNKSYIEQRNCLSESYKIIDDQNVNKVIVQKETVYFNIDGKHASRKQFLLQNAFALTAHKVQGLTLPHVTTSVDESLFAKGQAYIVMSCATSWQNLYIINFNYNYLKSPRATLNEYKRLNVIHAKGFQNLQ
;
A
#
# COMPACT_ATOMS: atom_id res chain seq x y z
N MET A 1 -23.49 -46.48 -18.87
CA MET A 1 -24.10 -45.35 -19.61
C MET A 1 -22.97 -44.44 -20.07
N LYS A 2 -22.66 -44.37 -21.37
CA LYS A 2 -21.57 -43.53 -21.91
C LYS A 2 -22.16 -42.14 -22.17
N ILE A 3 -21.72 -41.12 -21.45
CA ILE A 3 -22.16 -39.75 -21.72
C ILE A 3 -21.64 -39.39 -23.11
N PRO A 4 -22.49 -38.95 -24.05
CA PRO A 4 -22.03 -38.60 -25.39
C PRO A 4 -21.03 -37.43 -25.30
N ILE A 5 -19.82 -37.67 -25.81
CA ILE A 5 -18.79 -36.64 -25.94
C ILE A 5 -19.09 -35.87 -27.22
N ARG A 6 -19.46 -34.59 -27.10
CA ARG A 6 -19.65 -33.70 -28.25
C ARG A 6 -18.33 -33.05 -28.65
N SER A 7 -18.13 -32.88 -29.95
CA SER A 7 -16.95 -32.18 -30.48
C SER A 7 -17.06 -30.66 -30.28
N GLU A 8 -15.95 -29.94 -30.29
CA GLU A 8 -15.95 -28.47 -30.15
C GLU A 8 -16.75 -27.79 -31.27
N GLN A 9 -16.68 -28.32 -32.49
CA GLN A 9 -17.49 -27.88 -33.64
C GLN A 9 -19.00 -28.07 -33.39
N GLU A 10 -19.41 -29.17 -32.75
CA GLU A 10 -20.81 -29.40 -32.39
C GLU A 10 -21.29 -28.48 -31.24
N LEU A 11 -20.37 -28.06 -30.37
CA LEU A 11 -20.70 -27.21 -29.24
C LEU A 11 -20.75 -25.71 -29.62
N LEU A 12 -19.89 -25.26 -30.54
CA LEU A 12 -19.83 -23.87 -31.05
C LEU A 12 -20.72 -23.63 -32.27
N GLY A 13 -20.88 -24.61 -33.16
CA GLY A 13 -21.64 -24.45 -34.41
C GLY A 13 -21.05 -23.34 -35.28
N GLU A 14 -21.90 -22.37 -35.66
CA GLU A 14 -21.51 -21.20 -36.47
C GLU A 14 -21.03 -19.99 -35.64
N PHE A 15 -21.00 -20.12 -34.31
CA PHE A 15 -20.65 -19.01 -33.43
C PHE A 15 -19.18 -19.06 -33.02
N GLU A 16 -18.56 -17.88 -32.92
CA GLU A 16 -17.17 -17.72 -32.51
C GLU A 16 -16.93 -18.14 -31.05
N THR A 17 -17.92 -17.91 -30.18
CA THR A 17 -17.83 -18.27 -28.76
C THR A 17 -19.06 -19.00 -28.25
N TYR A 18 -18.86 -19.82 -27.21
CA TYR A 18 -19.93 -20.49 -26.47
C TYR A 18 -20.94 -19.50 -25.90
N LYS A 19 -20.47 -18.30 -25.52
CA LYS A 19 -21.29 -17.23 -24.96
C LYS A 19 -22.27 -16.71 -26.01
N ASP A 20 -21.80 -16.41 -27.22
CA ASP A 20 -22.63 -15.88 -28.30
C ASP A 20 -23.69 -16.89 -28.71
N ARG A 21 -23.29 -18.16 -28.86
CA ARG A 21 -24.23 -19.25 -29.12
C ARG A 21 -25.30 -19.38 -28.03
N PHE A 22 -24.89 -19.37 -26.77
CA PHE A 22 -25.81 -19.51 -25.65
C PHE A 22 -26.77 -18.32 -25.55
N GLN A 23 -26.30 -17.11 -25.83
CA GLN A 23 -27.12 -15.90 -25.89
C GLN A 23 -28.19 -15.98 -26.99
N VAL A 24 -27.85 -16.49 -28.18
CA VAL A 24 -28.82 -16.66 -29.28
C VAL A 24 -29.79 -17.81 -29.03
N MET A 25 -29.30 -18.95 -28.53
CA MET A 25 -30.13 -20.14 -28.27
C MET A 25 -31.07 -19.97 -27.07
N PHE A 26 -30.66 -19.21 -26.05
CA PHE A 26 -31.41 -19.05 -24.81
C PHE A 26 -31.43 -17.58 -24.35
N PRO A 27 -32.01 -16.64 -25.13
CA PRO A 27 -31.91 -15.21 -24.88
C PRO A 27 -32.51 -14.79 -23.54
N THR A 28 -33.69 -15.33 -23.19
CA THR A 28 -34.34 -15.04 -21.90
C THR A 28 -33.49 -15.52 -20.73
N ARG A 29 -32.95 -16.73 -20.80
CA ARG A 29 -32.11 -17.31 -19.74
C ARG A 29 -30.79 -16.57 -19.61
N TYR A 30 -30.18 -16.20 -20.74
CA TYR A 30 -28.96 -15.41 -20.77
C TYR A 30 -29.16 -14.03 -20.12
N ASN A 31 -30.27 -13.33 -20.45
CA ASN A 31 -30.59 -12.05 -19.85
C ASN A 31 -30.83 -12.18 -18.34
N GLN A 32 -31.62 -13.16 -17.90
CA GLN A 32 -31.88 -13.41 -16.48
C GLN A 32 -30.59 -13.67 -15.68
N VAL A 33 -29.69 -14.51 -16.22
CA VAL A 33 -28.39 -14.80 -15.59
C VAL A 33 -27.51 -13.54 -15.56
N THR A 34 -27.43 -12.80 -16.66
CA THR A 34 -26.64 -11.56 -16.74
C THR A 34 -27.14 -10.50 -15.77
N GLU A 35 -28.46 -10.31 -15.67
CA GLU A 35 -29.09 -9.40 -14.71
C GLU A 35 -28.79 -9.83 -13.27
N SER A 36 -28.92 -11.12 -12.95
CA SER A 36 -28.63 -11.67 -11.63
C SER A 36 -27.17 -11.46 -11.24
N LEU A 37 -26.23 -11.73 -12.16
CA LEU A 37 -24.80 -11.52 -11.95
C LEU A 37 -24.48 -10.03 -11.73
N ASN A 38 -25.01 -9.16 -12.58
CA ASN A 38 -24.81 -7.71 -12.45
C ASN A 38 -25.36 -7.19 -11.12
N LYS A 39 -26.56 -7.64 -10.73
CA LYS A 39 -27.17 -7.28 -9.44
C LYS A 39 -26.31 -7.72 -8.27
N SER A 40 -25.88 -8.99 -8.26
CA SER A 40 -25.00 -9.53 -7.21
C SER A 40 -23.67 -8.79 -7.13
N TYR A 41 -23.05 -8.48 -8.27
CA TYR A 41 -21.82 -7.71 -8.34
C TYR A 41 -21.99 -6.30 -7.76
N ILE A 42 -23.07 -5.60 -8.13
CA ILE A 42 -23.36 -4.25 -7.63
C ILE A 42 -23.59 -4.28 -6.12
N GLU A 43 -24.37 -5.24 -5.62
CA GLU A 43 -24.63 -5.40 -4.19
C GLU A 43 -23.33 -5.64 -3.40
N GLN A 44 -22.47 -6.55 -3.86
CA GLN A 44 -21.17 -6.81 -3.25
C GLN A 44 -20.28 -5.56 -3.27
N ARG A 45 -20.22 -4.86 -4.41
CA ARG A 45 -19.44 -3.64 -4.56
C ARG A 45 -19.92 -2.55 -3.61
N ASN A 46 -21.23 -2.39 -3.46
CA ASN A 46 -21.81 -1.39 -2.57
C ASN A 46 -21.48 -1.71 -1.10
N CYS A 47 -21.64 -2.96 -0.68
CA CYS A 47 -21.26 -3.42 0.67
C CYS A 47 -19.79 -3.13 0.99
N LEU A 48 -18.88 -3.44 0.05
CA LEU A 48 -17.44 -3.18 0.20
C LEU A 48 -17.09 -1.69 0.11
N SER A 49 -17.88 -0.90 -0.61
CA SER A 49 -17.66 0.53 -0.76
C SER A 49 -18.01 1.32 0.50
N GLU A 50 -18.90 0.82 1.34
CA GLU A 50 -19.29 1.48 2.59
C GLU A 50 -18.52 0.95 3.80
N SER A 51 -18.20 -0.35 3.82
CA SER A 51 -17.52 -0.97 4.94
C SER A 51 -16.55 -2.05 4.51
N TYR A 52 -15.36 -2.07 5.11
CA TYR A 52 -14.35 -3.10 4.90
C TYR A 52 -14.22 -3.96 6.16
N LYS A 53 -14.23 -5.29 5.99
CA LYS A 53 -14.09 -6.26 7.08
C LYS A 53 -12.65 -6.75 7.13
N ILE A 54 -11.93 -6.44 8.19
CA ILE A 54 -10.55 -6.89 8.40
C ILE A 54 -10.57 -8.05 9.38
N ILE A 55 -9.75 -9.06 9.11
CA ILE A 55 -9.45 -10.16 10.02
C ILE A 55 -8.15 -9.78 10.73
N ASP A 56 -8.18 -9.69 12.05
CA ASP A 56 -6.97 -9.53 12.87
C ASP A 56 -6.15 -10.84 12.82
N ASP A 57 -4.89 -10.77 12.43
CA ASP A 57 -3.94 -11.90 12.33
C ASP A 57 -3.76 -12.63 13.67
N GLN A 58 -4.11 -11.99 14.79
CA GLN A 58 -4.08 -12.58 16.13
C GLN A 58 -5.35 -13.41 16.47
N ASN A 59 -6.27 -13.59 15.52
CA ASN A 59 -7.50 -14.40 15.62
C ASN A 59 -8.48 -13.92 16.72
N VAL A 60 -9.62 -13.35 16.28
CA VAL A 60 -11.02 -13.53 16.80
C VAL A 60 -11.87 -12.26 16.65
N ASN A 61 -11.29 -11.06 16.49
CA ASN A 61 -12.07 -9.83 16.37
C ASN A 61 -12.21 -9.35 14.92
N LYS A 62 -13.46 -9.33 14.45
CA LYS A 62 -13.82 -8.74 13.16
C LYS A 62 -13.97 -7.23 13.34
N VAL A 63 -13.01 -6.48 12.81
CA VAL A 63 -13.10 -5.02 12.79
C VAL A 63 -13.81 -4.58 11.51
N ILE A 64 -14.87 -3.80 11.66
CA ILE A 64 -15.58 -3.16 10.55
C ILE A 64 -15.04 -1.74 10.42
N VAL A 65 -14.32 -1.48 9.34
CA VAL A 65 -13.78 -0.15 9.04
C VAL A 65 -14.75 0.55 8.08
N GLN A 66 -15.15 1.77 8.44
CA GLN A 66 -16.01 2.60 7.63
C GLN A 66 -15.22 3.76 7.03
N LYS A 67 -15.79 4.42 6.02
CA LYS A 67 -15.19 5.63 5.46
C LYS A 67 -15.43 6.82 6.39
N GLU A 68 -14.37 7.56 6.67
CA GLU A 68 -14.46 8.82 7.40
C GLU A 68 -14.27 9.99 6.43
N THR A 69 -15.00 11.08 6.69
CA THR A 69 -14.86 12.34 5.95
C THR A 69 -14.03 13.30 6.79
N VAL A 70 -12.85 13.66 6.29
CA VAL A 70 -11.98 14.68 6.89
C VAL A 70 -12.09 15.97 6.10
N TYR A 71 -12.23 17.09 6.80
CA TYR A 71 -12.26 18.44 6.23
C TYR A 71 -10.94 19.15 6.49
N PHE A 72 -10.43 19.87 5.50
CA PHE A 72 -9.16 20.59 5.58
C PHE A 72 -9.14 21.73 4.58
N ASN A 73 -8.22 22.68 4.78
CA ASN A 73 -8.05 23.81 3.87
C ASN A 73 -6.84 23.57 2.96
N ILE A 74 -7.03 23.75 1.65
CA ILE A 74 -5.95 23.78 0.67
C ILE A 74 -5.95 25.18 0.05
N ASP A 75 -4.84 25.90 0.16
CA ASP A 75 -4.69 27.26 -0.39
C ASP A 75 -5.82 28.21 0.03
N GLY A 76 -6.24 28.14 1.29
CA GLY A 76 -7.33 28.95 1.85
C GLY A 76 -8.74 28.52 1.45
N LYS A 77 -8.90 27.46 0.64
CA LYS A 77 -10.20 26.91 0.24
C LYS A 77 -10.54 25.67 1.05
N HIS A 78 -11.80 25.57 1.45
CA HIS A 78 -12.32 24.38 2.13
C HIS A 78 -12.38 23.18 1.16
N ALA A 79 -11.83 22.05 1.60
CA ALA A 79 -11.85 20.78 0.89
C ALA A 79 -12.22 19.64 1.85
N SER A 80 -12.67 18.51 1.30
CA SER A 80 -12.95 17.31 2.08
C SER A 80 -12.48 16.05 1.37
N ARG A 81 -12.23 15.00 2.15
CA ARG A 81 -11.88 13.66 1.64
C ARG A 81 -12.65 12.61 2.43
N LYS A 82 -13.43 11.77 1.74
CA LYS A 82 -14.11 10.59 2.29
C LYS A 82 -13.34 9.33 1.89
N GLN A 83 -12.67 8.67 2.82
CA GLN A 83 -11.86 7.46 2.56
C GLN A 83 -11.88 6.50 3.75
N PHE A 84 -11.50 5.24 3.52
CA PHE A 84 -11.18 4.34 4.63
C PHE A 84 -9.89 4.80 5.30
N LEU A 85 -9.81 4.71 6.62
CA LEU A 85 -8.58 4.97 7.38
C LEU A 85 -7.60 3.79 7.31
N LEU A 86 -7.33 3.32 6.09
CA LEU A 86 -6.44 2.21 5.81
C LEU A 86 -5.39 2.67 4.80
N GLN A 87 -4.15 2.26 5.04
CA GLN A 87 -3.05 2.48 4.13
C GLN A 87 -2.27 1.18 3.98
N ASN A 88 -1.84 0.86 2.75
CA ASN A 88 -0.89 -0.22 2.55
C ASN A 88 0.41 0.08 3.32
N ALA A 89 0.83 -0.86 4.16
CA ALA A 89 2.04 -0.75 4.98
C ALA A 89 3.12 -1.76 4.56
N PHE A 90 2.93 -2.50 3.46
CA PHE A 90 3.93 -3.42 2.93
C PHE A 90 5.18 -2.69 2.40
N ALA A 91 4.98 -1.51 1.80
CA ALA A 91 6.04 -0.62 1.36
C ALA A 91 5.73 0.80 1.82
N LEU A 92 6.73 1.45 2.43
CA LEU A 92 6.61 2.79 2.99
C LEU A 92 7.72 3.68 2.45
N THR A 93 7.42 4.96 2.26
CA THR A 93 8.42 5.94 1.82
C THR A 93 9.34 6.33 2.97
N ALA A 94 10.54 6.81 2.66
CA ALA A 94 11.52 7.27 3.66
C ALA A 94 10.91 8.27 4.67
N HIS A 95 10.07 9.20 4.20
CA HIS A 95 9.38 10.16 5.07
C HIS A 95 8.32 9.52 5.97
N LYS A 96 7.68 8.44 5.54
CA LYS A 96 6.64 7.74 6.32
C LYS A 96 7.22 6.80 7.36
N VAL A 97 8.45 6.33 7.17
CA VAL A 97 9.15 5.49 8.16
C VAL A 97 9.96 6.29 9.17
N GLN A 98 10.07 7.61 9.02
CA GLN A 98 10.84 8.43 9.95
C GLN A 98 10.35 8.29 11.39
N GLY A 99 11.24 7.84 12.28
CA GLY A 99 10.93 7.60 13.69
C GLY A 99 10.27 6.24 13.98
N LEU A 100 10.08 5.40 12.97
CA LEU A 100 9.63 4.03 13.16
C LEU A 100 10.81 3.10 13.45
N THR A 101 10.56 2.11 14.31
CA THR A 101 11.42 0.95 14.50
C THR A 101 10.76 -0.25 13.82
N LEU A 102 11.41 -0.80 12.80
CA LEU A 102 10.90 -1.89 11.98
C LEU A 102 11.75 -3.16 12.23
N PRO A 103 11.12 -4.33 12.41
CA PRO A 103 11.83 -5.57 12.70
C PRO A 103 12.69 -6.03 11.52
N HIS A 104 12.26 -5.77 10.28
CA HIS A 104 13.00 -6.04 9.05
C HIS A 104 12.81 -4.87 8.09
N VAL A 105 13.89 -4.44 7.45
CA VAL A 105 13.88 -3.35 6.48
C VAL A 105 14.60 -3.80 5.22
N THR A 106 13.89 -3.72 4.10
CA THR A 106 14.48 -3.87 2.77
C THR A 106 14.41 -2.52 2.07
N THR A 107 15.54 -2.02 1.57
CA THR A 107 15.62 -0.69 0.95
C THR A 107 16.65 -0.63 -0.16
N SER A 108 16.57 0.40 -0.99
CA SER A 108 17.62 0.79 -1.94
C SER A 108 18.24 2.12 -1.51
N VAL A 109 19.55 2.23 -1.63
CA VAL A 109 20.32 3.44 -1.39
C VAL A 109 20.83 3.95 -2.74
N ASP A 110 19.95 4.60 -3.49
CA ASP A 110 20.18 5.07 -4.86
C ASP A 110 19.39 6.37 -5.14
N GLU A 111 19.13 6.70 -6.41
CA GLU A 111 18.38 7.89 -6.84
C GLU A 111 16.98 8.03 -6.23
N SER A 112 16.39 6.94 -5.72
CA SER A 112 15.11 7.00 -5.02
C SER A 112 15.18 7.81 -3.72
N LEU A 113 16.38 7.95 -3.12
CA LEU A 113 16.65 8.74 -1.92
C LEU A 113 17.18 10.13 -2.30
N PHE A 114 16.30 10.95 -2.86
CA PHE A 114 16.64 12.26 -3.45
C PHE A 114 17.02 13.33 -2.43
N ALA A 115 16.66 13.18 -1.14
CA ALA A 115 16.97 14.18 -0.11
C ALA A 115 18.09 13.72 0.84
N LYS A 116 18.97 14.67 1.21
CA LYS A 116 20.04 14.44 2.18
C LYS A 116 19.45 13.96 3.51
N GLY A 117 20.04 12.91 4.09
CA GLY A 117 19.57 12.28 5.31
C GLY A 117 18.53 11.17 5.12
N GLN A 118 17.88 11.01 3.95
CA GLN A 118 16.90 9.93 3.74
C GLN A 118 17.54 8.53 3.88
N ALA A 119 18.77 8.34 3.38
CA ALA A 119 19.49 7.08 3.56
C ALA A 119 19.68 6.74 5.04
N TYR A 120 20.05 7.73 5.87
CA TYR A 120 20.15 7.54 7.31
C TYR A 120 18.78 7.18 7.91
N ILE A 121 17.72 7.93 7.55
CA ILE A 121 16.36 7.69 8.06
C ILE A 121 15.96 6.24 7.83
N VAL A 122 16.03 5.75 6.59
CA VAL A 122 15.56 4.40 6.24
C VAL A 122 16.41 3.31 6.90
N MET A 123 17.73 3.46 6.90
CA MET A 123 18.61 2.47 7.53
C MET A 123 18.46 2.44 9.05
N SER A 124 18.25 3.61 9.68
CA SER A 124 18.08 3.72 11.13
C SER A 124 16.78 3.11 11.67
N CYS A 125 15.82 2.81 10.80
CA CYS A 125 14.59 2.11 11.17
C CYS A 125 14.83 0.64 11.54
N ALA A 126 15.90 0.02 11.02
CA ALA A 126 16.19 -1.38 11.32
C ALA A 126 16.74 -1.54 12.75
N THR A 127 16.31 -2.59 13.43
CA THR A 127 16.78 -2.89 14.80
C THR A 127 18.20 -3.44 14.86
N SER A 128 18.70 -4.00 13.76
CA SER A 128 20.05 -4.55 13.64
C SER A 128 20.50 -4.61 12.18
N TRP A 129 21.80 -4.77 11.95
CA TRP A 129 22.36 -4.95 10.61
C TRP A 129 21.88 -6.23 9.94
N GLN A 130 21.62 -7.30 10.70
CA GLN A 130 21.09 -8.56 10.17
C GLN A 130 19.67 -8.40 9.62
N ASN A 131 18.94 -7.39 10.11
CA ASN A 131 17.58 -7.08 9.72
C ASN A 131 17.46 -6.00 8.65
N LEU A 132 18.59 -5.48 8.16
CA LEU A 132 18.65 -4.47 7.10
C LEU A 132 19.18 -5.11 5.81
N TYR A 133 18.34 -5.14 4.78
CA TYR A 133 18.69 -5.61 3.45
C TYR A 133 18.75 -4.44 2.47
N ILE A 134 19.92 -4.22 1.86
CA ILE A 134 20.13 -3.16 0.86
C ILE A 134 20.20 -3.80 -0.52
N ILE A 135 19.22 -3.52 -1.37
CA ILE A 135 19.13 -4.11 -2.71
C ILE A 135 20.13 -3.44 -3.66
N ASN A 136 20.11 -2.11 -3.70
CA ASN A 136 21.03 -1.29 -4.49
C ASN A 136 21.80 -0.35 -3.56
N PHE A 137 23.10 -0.19 -3.79
CA PHE A 137 23.93 0.69 -2.98
C PHE A 137 24.80 1.60 -3.83
N ASN A 138 24.55 2.90 -3.74
CA ASN A 138 25.36 3.95 -4.32
C ASN A 138 25.74 4.95 -3.22
N TYR A 139 27.03 4.94 -2.87
CA TYR A 139 27.61 5.78 -1.82
C TYR A 139 27.32 7.28 -2.01
N ASN A 140 27.13 7.74 -3.25
CA ASN A 140 26.83 9.14 -3.54
C ASN A 140 25.48 9.62 -2.96
N TYR A 141 24.60 8.72 -2.51
CA TYR A 141 23.33 9.08 -1.88
C TYR A 141 23.40 9.07 -0.35
N LEU A 142 24.52 8.62 0.22
CA LEU A 142 24.81 8.72 1.64
C LEU A 142 25.32 10.13 2.00
N LYS A 143 24.42 11.13 1.97
CA LYS A 143 24.78 12.54 2.17
C LYS A 143 24.10 13.14 3.40
N SER A 144 24.88 13.90 4.17
CA SER A 144 24.38 14.75 5.26
C SER A 144 24.44 16.23 4.88
N PRO A 145 23.47 17.06 5.31
CA PRO A 145 23.55 18.52 5.12
C PRO A 145 24.73 19.13 5.89
N ARG A 146 25.44 20.09 5.27
CA ARG A 146 26.56 20.80 5.92
C ARG A 146 26.12 21.59 7.15
N ALA A 147 24.91 22.17 7.11
CA ALA A 147 24.33 22.89 8.24
C ALA A 147 24.20 21.99 9.48
N THR A 148 23.71 20.76 9.31
CA THR A 148 23.62 19.76 10.38
C THR A 148 24.99 19.45 10.96
N LEU A 149 26.01 19.22 10.11
CA LEU A 149 27.37 18.96 10.58
C LEU A 149 27.94 20.13 11.40
N ASN A 150 27.74 21.36 10.95
CA ASN A 150 28.18 22.56 11.67
C ASN A 150 27.47 22.71 13.01
N GLU A 151 26.17 22.41 13.04
CA GLU A 151 25.39 22.47 14.27
C GLU A 151 25.85 21.42 15.29
N TYR A 152 26.08 20.18 14.87
CA TYR A 152 26.64 19.15 15.75
C TYR A 152 28.01 19.54 16.31
N LYS A 153 28.88 20.20 15.50
CA LYS A 153 30.15 20.75 16.01
C LYS A 153 29.93 21.82 17.07
N ARG A 154 28.99 22.75 16.86
CA ARG A 154 28.61 23.78 17.83
C ARG A 154 28.11 23.18 19.14
N LEU A 155 27.22 22.18 19.06
CA LEU A 155 26.67 21.47 20.21
C LEU A 155 27.75 20.72 21.00
N ASN A 156 28.71 20.07 20.33
CA ASN A 156 29.82 19.40 21.00
C ASN A 156 30.71 20.36 21.81
N VAL A 157 30.96 21.57 21.28
CA VAL A 157 31.70 22.61 22.01
C VAL A 157 30.95 23.07 23.25
N ILE A 158 29.63 23.26 23.16
CA ILE A 158 28.79 23.63 24.29
C ILE A 158 28.79 22.54 25.35
N HIS A 159 28.62 21.28 24.93
CA HIS A 159 28.68 20.12 25.81
C HIS A 159 30.01 20.08 26.57
N ALA A 160 31.15 20.15 25.88
CA ALA A 160 32.47 20.13 26.51
C ALA A 160 32.65 21.24 27.56
N LYS A 161 32.17 22.47 27.28
CA LYS A 161 32.21 23.59 28.23
C LYS A 161 31.29 23.38 29.43
N GLY A 162 30.11 22.79 29.23
CA GLY A 162 29.16 22.49 30.30
C GLY A 162 29.71 21.49 31.33
N PHE A 163 30.49 20.50 30.89
CA PHE A 163 31.16 19.55 31.79
C PHE A 163 32.29 20.18 32.61
N GLN A 164 33.03 21.14 32.05
CA GLN A 164 34.09 21.85 32.77
C GLN A 164 33.56 22.76 33.88
N ASN A 165 32.31 23.23 33.79
CA ASN A 165 31.68 24.08 34.80
C ASN A 165 31.01 23.27 35.94
N LEU A 166 31.04 21.94 35.87
CA LEU A 166 30.47 21.03 36.88
C LEU A 166 31.55 20.30 37.69
N GLN A 167 32.83 20.51 37.39
CA GLN A 167 33.99 20.04 38.16
C GLN A 167 34.62 21.20 38.92
#